data_AF-U6GNY4-F1
#
_entry.id   AF-U6GNY4-F1
#
_cell.length_a   1.000
_cell.length_b   1.000
_cell.length_c   1.000
_cell.angle_alpha   90.00
_cell.angle_beta   90.00
_cell.angle_gamma   90.00
#
_symmetry.space_group_name_H-M   'P 1'
#
loop_
_entity.id
_entity.type
_entity.pdbx_description
1 polymer ?
#
loop_
_entity_poly.entity_id
_entity_poly.type
_entity_poly.pdbx_seq_one_letter_code
_entity_poly.pdbx_strand_id
1 'polypeptide(L)'
;MLMADRVQNSPYEIEFMKNATCKTLCKDVPLTEEVKGQLQRLVRDKYMFQMIVDQLYALQLVQRPNGTSGYTIGVPVGFEREGRVFIFNHYRIIVHYHSDTEDKQTTSGLFKLPWGSDSPQYRIVRLEVVPVSVQHEVDESDRLTCGLPSVDQLQESSAVPLQTPLSSLAPFSFRADDAADGADISETGLDPLYLSFSYDVVFQPSPILWSERWDIYLANARDRPLIHWFSIVNSLVVLLLLSALVAMILLRVLYRDISRYNDLLADEEDAEEKGWKLLHGDVFRKPAHSTVLAALTGSGMQTILILWTVMGSVAGYTSARMYKLFKSVNWKMTTIRTALVFPGVVFSVFFLMNVVLWSQRSSAAVSFTGLLALLALWFGISIPLVFAGAYYGFKQPAISIPVRINKIPRQVPQQPWFMHPALCSMVGGALPFGAMLTELFFLFSCIWQHRFYYLFGRRAELFIPLHTLVELE
;
A
#
# COMPACT_ATOMS: atom_id res chain seq x y z
N MET A 1 5.40 14.34 -13.31
CA MET A 1 4.40 14.20 -14.39
C MET A 1 3.05 14.32 -13.71
N LEU A 2 2.42 15.49 -13.82
CA LEU A 2 1.07 15.70 -13.27
C LEU A 2 0.13 14.90 -14.18
N MET A 3 -0.30 13.72 -13.74
CA MET A 3 -1.45 13.07 -14.37
C MET A 3 -2.68 13.88 -13.97
N ALA A 4 -3.46 14.32 -14.95
CA ALA A 4 -4.67 15.10 -14.68
C ALA A 4 -5.72 14.19 -14.03
N ASP A 5 -6.34 14.65 -12.94
CA ASP A 5 -7.29 13.87 -12.15
C ASP A 5 -8.68 13.70 -12.80
N ARG A 6 -8.94 14.38 -13.95
CA ARG A 6 -10.26 14.37 -14.60
C ARG A 6 -10.16 14.00 -16.08
N VAL A 7 -10.87 12.93 -16.45
CA VAL A 7 -11.08 12.51 -17.84
C VAL A 7 -12.16 13.39 -18.47
N GLN A 8 -11.91 13.91 -19.67
CA GLN A 8 -12.84 14.71 -20.45
C GLN A 8 -12.98 14.10 -21.85
N ASN A 9 -14.17 14.22 -22.44
CA ASN A 9 -14.37 13.79 -23.83
C ASN A 9 -13.56 14.68 -24.75
N SER A 10 -12.81 14.06 -25.64
CA SER A 10 -12.00 14.75 -26.64
C SER A 10 -12.81 14.95 -27.93
N PRO A 11 -12.42 15.90 -28.80
CA PRO A 11 -13.05 16.10 -30.11
C PRO A 11 -12.72 14.98 -31.13
N TYR A 12 -11.97 13.96 -30.73
CA TYR A 12 -11.65 12.82 -31.60
C TYR A 12 -12.82 11.83 -31.63
N GLU A 13 -13.32 11.54 -32.82
CA GLU A 13 -14.42 10.62 -33.04
C GLU A 13 -13.90 9.34 -33.71
N ILE A 14 -13.97 8.24 -32.96
CA ILE A 14 -13.48 6.93 -33.38
C ILE A 14 -14.68 6.01 -33.49
N GLU A 15 -14.99 5.56 -34.71
CA GLU A 15 -16.01 4.54 -34.95
C GLU A 15 -15.34 3.17 -35.09
N PHE A 16 -15.73 2.22 -34.24
CA PHE A 16 -15.10 0.90 -34.20
C PHE A 16 -15.22 0.19 -35.56
N MET A 17 -14.11 -0.40 -36.04
CA MET A 17 -13.99 -1.10 -37.34
C MET A 17 -14.20 -0.23 -38.59
N LYS A 18 -14.17 1.10 -38.45
CA LYS A 18 -14.17 2.02 -39.60
C LYS A 18 -12.86 2.80 -39.64
N ASN A 19 -12.01 2.45 -40.59
CA ASN A 19 -10.79 3.22 -40.85
C ASN A 19 -11.19 4.62 -41.33
N ALA A 20 -10.47 5.64 -40.85
CA ALA A 20 -10.65 7.01 -41.26
C ALA A 20 -9.30 7.63 -41.62
N THR A 21 -9.25 8.34 -42.74
CA THR A 21 -8.04 8.99 -43.25
C THR A 21 -8.23 10.49 -43.29
N CYS A 22 -7.27 11.23 -42.76
CA CYS A 22 -7.19 12.68 -42.71
C CYS A 22 -8.50 13.33 -42.23
N LYS A 23 -9.07 12.83 -41.13
CA LYS A 23 -10.26 13.43 -40.54
C LYS A 23 -9.89 14.77 -39.90
N THR A 24 -10.61 15.82 -40.28
CA THR A 24 -10.41 17.17 -39.74
C THR A 24 -10.77 17.22 -38.26
N LEU A 25 -9.87 17.76 -37.44
CA LEU A 25 -10.14 18.04 -36.02
C LEU A 25 -10.44 19.53 -35.82
N CYS A 26 -9.51 20.38 -36.25
CA CYS A 26 -9.62 21.83 -36.20
C CYS A 26 -9.12 22.40 -37.54
N LYS A 27 -9.84 23.39 -38.07
CA LYS A 27 -9.50 24.06 -39.32
C LYS A 27 -9.21 25.52 -39.05
N ASP A 28 -8.14 26.03 -39.68
CA ASP A 28 -7.77 27.44 -39.73
C ASP A 28 -7.66 28.12 -38.35
N VAL A 29 -6.92 27.52 -37.41
CA VAL A 29 -6.72 28.12 -36.08
C VAL A 29 -5.73 29.29 -36.19
N PRO A 30 -6.13 30.54 -35.87
CA PRO A 30 -5.25 31.70 -36.02
C PRO A 30 -4.07 31.63 -35.04
N LEU A 31 -2.87 31.84 -35.54
CA LEU A 31 -1.65 31.88 -34.73
C LEU A 31 -1.39 33.30 -34.19
N THR A 32 -2.09 33.65 -33.12
CA THR A 32 -1.76 34.84 -32.33
C THR A 32 -0.44 34.62 -31.57
N GLU A 33 0.31 35.70 -31.29
CA GLU A 33 1.54 35.64 -30.50
C GLU A 33 1.36 34.96 -29.12
N GLU A 34 0.18 35.10 -28.51
CA GLU A 34 -0.18 34.38 -27.29
C GLU A 34 -0.21 32.85 -27.47
N VAL A 35 -0.79 32.38 -28.57
CA VAL A 35 -0.93 30.95 -28.89
C VAL A 35 0.45 30.37 -29.23
N LYS A 36 1.28 31.10 -29.99
CA LYS A 36 2.67 30.73 -30.24
C LYS A 36 3.45 30.58 -28.94
N GLY A 37 3.35 31.56 -28.04
CA GLY A 37 3.99 31.52 -26.73
C GLY A 37 3.53 30.35 -25.86
N GLN A 38 2.24 30.01 -25.90
CA GLN A 38 1.70 28.83 -25.21
C GLN A 38 2.23 27.52 -25.79
N LEU A 39 2.20 27.36 -27.12
CA LEU A 39 2.72 26.16 -27.78
C LEU A 39 4.22 25.99 -27.55
N GLN A 40 4.98 27.09 -27.59
CA GLN A 40 6.40 27.09 -27.27
C GLN A 40 6.67 26.60 -25.85
N ARG A 41 5.91 27.09 -24.85
CA ARG A 41 6.00 26.62 -23.47
C ARG A 41 5.67 25.13 -23.37
N LEU A 42 4.59 24.67 -24.02
CA LEU A 42 4.20 23.26 -24.00
C LEU A 42 5.28 22.36 -24.59
N VAL A 43 5.92 22.75 -25.69
CA VAL A 43 7.02 21.97 -26.29
C VAL A 43 8.26 22.00 -25.41
N ARG A 44 8.65 23.16 -24.88
CA ARG A 44 9.82 23.33 -24.00
C ARG A 44 9.66 22.55 -22.68
N ASP A 45 8.46 22.52 -22.12
CA ASP A 45 8.09 21.77 -20.92
C ASP A 45 7.91 20.27 -21.20
N LYS A 46 8.10 19.83 -22.45
CA LYS A 46 7.91 18.44 -22.92
C LYS A 46 6.53 17.92 -22.53
N TYR A 47 5.52 18.75 -22.72
CA TYR A 47 4.14 18.41 -22.42
C TYR A 47 3.69 17.24 -23.32
N MET A 48 3.19 16.19 -22.66
CA MET A 48 2.64 15.00 -23.30
C MET A 48 1.15 14.97 -23.01
N PHE A 49 0.30 15.09 -24.03
CA PHE A 49 -1.13 14.91 -23.83
C PHE A 49 -1.45 13.42 -23.73
N GLN A 50 -2.45 13.08 -22.93
CA GLN A 50 -2.84 11.70 -22.66
C GLN A 50 -4.23 11.45 -23.22
N MET A 51 -4.32 10.50 -24.16
CA MET A 51 -5.60 9.98 -24.64
C MET A 51 -5.89 8.65 -23.96
N ILE A 52 -7.17 8.37 -23.72
CA ILE A 52 -7.62 7.11 -23.14
C ILE A 52 -8.75 6.56 -24.01
N VAL A 53 -8.65 5.29 -24.41
CA VAL A 53 -9.71 4.54 -25.10
C VAL A 53 -9.84 3.18 -24.40
N ASP A 54 -11.05 2.80 -24.00
CA ASP A 54 -11.32 1.53 -23.29
C ASP A 54 -10.35 1.25 -22.11
N GLN A 55 -10.14 2.28 -21.28
CA GLN A 55 -9.23 2.27 -20.13
C GLN A 55 -7.75 2.07 -20.47
N LEU A 56 -7.37 2.12 -21.75
CA LEU A 56 -5.98 2.07 -22.20
C LEU A 56 -5.48 3.46 -22.58
N TYR A 57 -4.30 3.81 -22.09
CA TYR A 57 -3.65 5.08 -22.45
C TYR A 57 -3.00 4.98 -23.84
N ALA A 58 -2.93 6.10 -24.55
CA ALA A 58 -2.17 6.16 -25.79
C ALA A 58 -0.67 5.99 -25.53
N LEU A 59 -0.05 5.12 -26.32
CA LEU A 59 1.37 4.88 -26.33
C LEU A 59 2.01 5.49 -27.57
N GLN A 60 3.15 6.14 -27.40
CA GLN A 60 4.01 6.55 -28.51
C GLN A 60 5.25 5.66 -28.54
N LEU A 61 5.62 5.16 -29.70
CA LEU A 61 6.92 4.51 -29.91
C LEU A 61 8.02 5.58 -30.00
N VAL A 62 8.97 5.52 -29.06
CA VAL A 62 10.13 6.42 -29.01
C VAL A 62 11.39 5.62 -29.29
N GLN A 63 12.17 6.06 -30.29
CA GLN A 63 13.50 5.53 -30.53
C GLN A 63 14.51 6.26 -29.66
N ARG A 64 15.26 5.51 -28.86
CA ARG A 64 16.35 6.07 -28.04
C ARG A 64 17.63 6.17 -28.88
N PRO A 65 18.53 7.11 -28.55
CA PRO A 65 19.83 7.25 -29.24
C PRO A 65 20.67 5.97 -29.28
N ASN A 66 20.46 5.08 -28.31
CA ASN A 66 21.14 3.78 -28.20
C ASN A 66 20.59 2.71 -29.18
N GLY A 67 19.73 3.08 -30.13
CA GLY A 67 19.13 2.16 -31.11
C GLY A 67 18.00 1.27 -30.54
N THR A 68 17.66 1.41 -29.25
CA THR A 68 16.53 0.70 -28.65
C THR A 68 15.24 1.51 -28.83
N SER A 69 14.17 0.85 -29.26
CA SER A 69 12.83 1.42 -29.27
C SER A 69 12.12 1.08 -27.96
N GLY A 70 11.36 2.04 -27.42
CA GLY A 70 10.56 1.85 -26.23
C GLY A 70 9.27 2.65 -26.35
N TYR A 71 8.19 2.17 -25.76
CA TYR A 71 6.95 2.93 -25.73
C TYR A 71 7.03 4.01 -24.64
N THR A 72 6.28 5.09 -24.75
CA THR A 72 6.03 6.02 -23.65
C THR A 72 4.54 6.30 -23.56
N ILE A 73 4.05 6.56 -22.34
CA ILE A 73 2.66 6.95 -22.14
C ILE A 73 2.50 8.42 -22.50
N GLY A 74 1.47 8.71 -23.29
CA GLY A 74 1.17 10.04 -23.81
C GLY A 74 1.88 10.34 -25.13
N VAL A 75 1.47 11.44 -25.75
CA VAL A 75 1.94 11.87 -27.07
C VAL A 75 2.44 13.31 -26.95
N PRO A 76 3.63 13.64 -27.49
CA PRO A 76 4.19 14.98 -27.42
C PRO A 76 3.42 15.92 -28.35
N VAL A 77 3.31 17.18 -27.94
CA VAL A 77 2.74 18.25 -28.79
C VAL A 77 3.70 18.61 -29.93
N GLY A 78 5.00 18.49 -29.69
CA GLY A 78 6.03 18.88 -30.64
C GLY A 78 7.43 18.53 -30.14
N PHE A 79 8.44 18.98 -30.86
CA PHE A 79 9.85 18.82 -30.48
C PHE A 79 10.65 20.06 -30.85
N GLU A 80 11.76 20.27 -30.14
CA GLU A 80 12.69 21.35 -30.42
C GLU A 80 13.95 20.78 -31.08
N ARG A 81 14.39 21.39 -32.18
CA ARG A 81 15.64 21.02 -32.86
C ARG A 81 16.29 22.29 -33.39
N GLU A 82 17.58 22.48 -33.07
CA GLU A 82 18.39 23.60 -33.58
C GLU A 82 17.76 25.00 -33.32
N GLY A 83 17.15 25.18 -32.14
CA GLY A 83 16.51 26.46 -31.75
C GLY A 83 15.18 26.77 -32.46
N ARG A 84 14.62 25.80 -33.21
CA ARG A 84 13.29 25.87 -33.80
C ARG A 84 12.35 24.90 -33.13
N VAL A 85 11.11 25.33 -32.95
CA VAL A 85 10.03 24.54 -32.38
C VAL A 85 9.19 23.97 -33.49
N PHE A 86 9.09 22.65 -33.55
CA PHE A 86 8.27 21.90 -34.50
C PHE A 86 7.02 21.38 -33.81
N ILE A 87 5.85 21.54 -34.42
CA ILE A 87 4.57 21.07 -33.87
C ILE A 87 4.05 19.90 -34.69
N PHE A 88 3.51 18.89 -34.00
CA PHE A 88 2.76 17.83 -34.64
C PHE A 88 1.31 18.27 -34.83
N ASN A 89 0.88 18.36 -36.08
CA ASN A 89 -0.48 18.75 -36.44
C ASN A 89 -1.33 17.59 -36.97
N HIS A 90 -0.72 16.42 -37.15
CA HIS A 90 -1.42 15.20 -37.55
C HIS A 90 -1.09 14.05 -36.60
N TYR A 91 -2.12 13.36 -36.11
CA TYR A 91 -1.95 12.20 -35.22
C TYR A 91 -2.56 10.96 -35.86
N ARG A 92 -1.74 9.94 -36.11
CA ARG A 92 -2.23 8.63 -36.56
C ARG A 92 -2.49 7.74 -35.37
N ILE A 93 -3.77 7.44 -35.13
CA ILE A 93 -4.24 6.62 -34.02
C ILE A 93 -4.40 5.19 -34.53
N ILE A 94 -3.59 4.28 -34.01
CA ILE A 94 -3.61 2.86 -34.34
C ILE A 94 -4.23 2.11 -33.16
N VAL A 95 -5.41 1.55 -33.39
CA VAL A 95 -6.15 0.76 -32.41
C VAL A 95 -5.90 -0.71 -32.72
N HIS A 96 -5.12 -1.36 -31.87
CA HIS A 96 -4.86 -2.80 -31.96
C HIS A 96 -5.98 -3.54 -31.24
N TYR A 97 -6.61 -4.47 -31.95
CA TYR A 97 -7.69 -5.29 -31.42
C TYR A 97 -7.39 -6.78 -31.52
N HIS A 98 -7.98 -7.55 -30.63
CA HIS A 98 -7.88 -9.00 -30.59
C HIS A 98 -9.29 -9.60 -30.69
N SER A 99 -9.43 -10.72 -31.41
CA SER A 99 -10.72 -11.41 -31.55
C SER A 99 -10.81 -12.57 -30.56
N ASP A 100 -11.86 -12.58 -29.74
CA ASP A 100 -12.14 -13.70 -28.80
C ASP A 100 -12.43 -15.03 -29.54
N THR A 101 -12.56 -15.03 -30.87
CA THR A 101 -12.72 -16.25 -31.67
C THR A 101 -11.42 -17.04 -31.82
N GLU A 102 -10.26 -16.37 -31.78
CA GLU A 102 -8.94 -17.02 -31.85
C GLU A 102 -8.63 -17.76 -30.53
N ASP A 103 -9.01 -17.20 -29.39
CA ASP A 103 -8.88 -17.82 -28.06
C ASP A 103 -9.69 -19.11 -27.90
N LYS A 104 -10.85 -19.19 -28.57
CA LYS A 104 -11.72 -20.38 -28.57
C LYS A 104 -11.14 -21.55 -29.38
N GLN A 105 -10.18 -21.31 -30.26
CA GLN A 105 -9.46 -22.36 -30.98
C GLN A 105 -8.39 -23.02 -30.11
N THR A 106 -7.77 -22.26 -29.20
CA THR A 106 -6.74 -22.75 -28.26
C THR A 106 -7.34 -23.39 -27.00
N THR A 107 -8.57 -23.01 -26.64
CA THR A 107 -9.34 -23.58 -25.52
C THR A 107 -10.45 -24.50 -26.00
N SER A 108 -10.09 -25.56 -26.74
CA SER A 108 -10.97 -26.72 -26.92
C SER A 108 -11.13 -27.47 -25.58
N GLY A 109 -11.97 -26.95 -24.69
CA GLY A 109 -12.15 -27.44 -23.32
C GLY A 109 -13.55 -27.21 -22.77
N LEU A 110 -14.46 -28.13 -23.12
CA LEU A 110 -15.59 -28.63 -22.32
C LEU A 110 -16.84 -27.77 -22.04
N PHE A 111 -16.95 -26.47 -22.33
CA PHE A 111 -18.24 -25.77 -22.11
C PHE A 111 -18.48 -24.55 -23.01
N LYS A 112 -19.37 -24.70 -23.99
CA LYS A 112 -19.91 -23.59 -24.79
C LYS A 112 -21.20 -23.12 -24.13
N LEU A 113 -21.22 -21.89 -23.60
CA LEU A 113 -22.41 -21.32 -22.94
C LEU A 113 -23.58 -21.17 -23.95
N PRO A 114 -24.83 -21.57 -23.60
CA PRO A 114 -25.97 -21.59 -24.53
C PRO A 114 -26.48 -20.23 -25.01
N TRP A 115 -25.96 -19.14 -24.46
CA TRP A 115 -26.43 -17.76 -24.67
C TRP A 115 -25.40 -16.87 -25.39
N GLY A 116 -24.37 -17.48 -25.98
CA GLY A 116 -23.33 -16.75 -26.70
C GLY A 116 -23.87 -16.19 -28.02
N SER A 117 -23.92 -14.87 -28.15
CA SER A 117 -24.15 -14.20 -29.43
C SER A 117 -23.10 -14.66 -30.45
N ASP A 118 -23.54 -15.13 -31.63
CA ASP A 118 -22.69 -15.61 -32.74
C ASP A 118 -21.88 -14.49 -33.43
N SER A 119 -22.04 -13.23 -33.00
CA SER A 119 -21.23 -12.11 -33.45
C SER A 119 -19.79 -12.24 -32.92
N PRO A 120 -18.74 -12.13 -33.77
CA PRO A 120 -17.36 -12.11 -33.29
C PRO A 120 -17.17 -10.97 -32.28
N GLN A 121 -16.68 -11.30 -31.09
CA GLN A 121 -16.37 -10.32 -30.05
C GLN A 121 -14.93 -9.85 -30.25
N TYR A 122 -14.74 -8.54 -30.32
CA TYR A 122 -13.44 -7.91 -30.45
C TYR A 122 -13.14 -7.11 -29.18
N ARG A 123 -11.89 -7.12 -28.74
CA ARG A 123 -11.43 -6.35 -27.58
C ARG A 123 -10.22 -5.51 -27.97
N ILE A 124 -10.16 -4.28 -27.46
CA ILE A 124 -9.02 -3.40 -27.69
C ILE A 124 -7.90 -3.80 -26.72
N VAL A 125 -6.72 -4.08 -27.27
CA VAL A 125 -5.57 -4.57 -26.51
C VAL A 125 -4.44 -3.56 -26.44
N ARG A 126 -4.32 -2.66 -27.41
CA ARG A 126 -3.30 -1.61 -27.39
C ARG A 126 -3.76 -0.38 -28.16
N LEU A 127 -3.43 0.79 -27.62
CA LEU A 127 -3.63 2.08 -28.27
C LEU A 127 -2.26 2.70 -28.57
N GLU A 128 -1.94 2.85 -29.85
CA GLU A 128 -0.70 3.44 -30.33
C GLU A 128 -0.99 4.73 -31.10
N VAL A 129 -0.19 5.77 -30.90
CA VAL A 129 -0.35 7.04 -31.60
C VAL A 129 0.99 7.47 -32.17
N VAL A 130 1.00 7.72 -33.47
CA VAL A 130 2.16 8.20 -34.23
C VAL A 130 1.94 9.67 -34.59
N PRO A 131 2.66 10.60 -33.94
CA PRO A 131 2.56 12.02 -34.27
C PRO A 131 3.40 12.36 -35.51
N VAL A 132 2.82 13.13 -36.43
CA VAL A 132 3.42 13.54 -37.70
C VAL A 132 3.10 15.03 -37.95
N SER A 133 4.00 15.71 -38.65
CA SER A 133 3.76 17.07 -39.16
C SER A 133 3.49 16.98 -40.67
N VAL A 134 2.32 17.41 -41.11
CA VAL A 134 1.91 17.40 -42.53
C VAL A 134 1.47 18.80 -42.96
N GLN A 135 1.64 19.13 -44.24
CA GLN A 135 1.03 20.34 -44.79
C GLN A 135 -0.38 19.99 -45.28
N HIS A 136 -1.37 20.73 -44.81
CA HIS A 136 -2.75 20.53 -45.21
C HIS A 136 -3.08 21.34 -46.45
N GLU A 137 -3.69 20.69 -47.42
CA GLU A 137 -4.36 21.33 -48.55
C GLU A 137 -5.87 21.18 -48.38
N VAL A 138 -6.64 22.10 -48.95
CA VAL A 138 -8.11 22.04 -48.92
C VAL A 138 -8.57 21.57 -50.29
N ASP A 139 -9.28 20.45 -50.30
CA ASP A 139 -9.86 19.88 -51.52
C ASP A 139 -11.15 20.64 -51.93
N GLU A 140 -11.62 20.44 -53.16
CA GLU A 140 -12.83 21.12 -53.72
C GLU A 140 -14.10 20.88 -52.89
N SER A 141 -14.10 19.84 -52.05
CA SER A 141 -15.18 19.49 -51.11
C SER A 141 -15.02 20.11 -49.70
N ASP A 142 -14.13 21.10 -49.55
CA ASP A 142 -13.79 21.79 -48.29
C ASP A 142 -13.16 20.89 -47.20
N ARG A 143 -12.80 19.65 -47.56
CA ARG A 143 -12.13 18.67 -46.70
C ARG A 143 -10.61 18.87 -46.75
N LEU A 144 -9.95 18.73 -45.59
CA LEU A 144 -8.50 18.79 -45.55
C LEU A 144 -7.90 17.49 -46.12
N THR A 145 -6.89 17.63 -46.97
CA THR A 145 -6.07 16.55 -47.49
C THR A 145 -4.67 16.64 -46.91
N CYS A 146 -4.16 15.50 -46.43
CA CYS A 146 -2.91 15.43 -45.65
C CYS A 146 -1.70 14.95 -46.48
N GLY A 147 -1.86 14.69 -47.79
CA GLY A 147 -0.81 14.15 -48.67
C GLY A 147 -0.29 12.76 -48.27
N LEU A 148 -0.90 12.10 -47.29
CA LEU A 148 -0.53 10.78 -46.78
C LEU A 148 -1.21 9.69 -47.63
N PRO A 149 -0.51 8.56 -47.91
CA PRO A 149 -1.14 7.43 -48.57
C PRO A 149 -2.31 6.90 -47.73
N SER A 150 -3.41 6.53 -48.41
CA SER A 150 -4.58 5.96 -47.76
C SER A 150 -4.22 4.71 -46.96
N VAL A 151 -4.83 4.55 -45.79
CA VAL A 151 -4.56 3.45 -44.84
C VAL A 151 -4.68 2.07 -45.49
N ASP A 152 -5.58 1.92 -46.45
CA ASP A 152 -5.82 0.66 -47.17
C ASP A 152 -4.62 0.22 -48.03
N GLN A 153 -3.77 1.16 -48.49
CA GLN A 153 -2.56 0.86 -49.27
C GLN A 153 -1.38 0.41 -48.41
N LEU A 154 -1.37 0.72 -47.11
CA LEU A 154 -0.28 0.34 -46.20
C LEU A 154 -0.44 -1.07 -45.62
N GLN A 155 -1.65 -1.64 -45.67
CA GLN A 155 -1.93 -2.98 -45.16
C GLN A 155 -1.31 -4.09 -46.03
N GLU A 156 -1.14 -3.86 -47.34
CA GLU A 156 -0.51 -4.82 -48.27
C GLU A 156 1.02 -4.91 -48.16
N SER A 157 1.70 -3.93 -47.54
CA SER A 157 3.18 -3.90 -47.40
C SER A 157 3.69 -4.34 -46.03
N SER A 158 2.95 -5.19 -45.32
CA SER A 158 3.20 -5.55 -43.91
C SER A 158 4.27 -6.65 -43.75
N ALA A 159 5.55 -6.27 -43.83
CA ALA A 159 6.65 -7.10 -43.30
C ALA A 159 7.80 -6.28 -42.66
N VAL A 160 7.69 -4.95 -42.59
CA VAL A 160 8.70 -4.08 -41.96
C VAL A 160 7.96 -3.09 -41.05
N PRO A 161 8.39 -2.88 -39.79
CA PRO A 161 7.84 -1.80 -38.97
C PRO A 161 7.94 -0.50 -39.76
N LEU A 162 6.83 0.23 -39.88
CA LEU A 162 6.65 1.38 -40.78
C LEU A 162 7.77 2.43 -40.58
N GLN A 163 8.90 2.20 -41.23
CA GLN A 163 10.00 3.11 -41.45
C GLN A 163 9.82 3.63 -42.86
N THR A 164 8.90 4.57 -43.04
CA THR A 164 8.98 5.47 -44.19
C THR A 164 9.44 6.82 -43.63
N PRO A 165 10.61 7.33 -44.05
CA PRO A 165 10.92 8.73 -43.84
C PRO A 165 9.93 9.48 -44.73
N LEU A 166 8.86 10.03 -44.13
CA LEU A 166 7.94 10.85 -44.89
C LEU A 166 8.68 12.15 -45.24
N SER A 167 9.24 12.16 -46.44
CA SER A 167 10.06 13.19 -47.02
C SER A 167 9.23 14.40 -47.47
N SER A 168 9.86 15.56 -47.32
CA SER A 168 9.79 16.75 -48.19
C SER A 168 8.57 17.67 -48.14
N LEU A 169 8.00 17.94 -46.97
CA LEU A 169 7.30 19.20 -46.75
C LEU A 169 7.87 19.85 -45.50
N ALA A 170 8.13 21.16 -45.54
CA ALA A 170 8.71 21.88 -44.42
C ALA A 170 7.78 21.71 -43.21
N PRO A 171 8.18 20.95 -42.17
CA PRO A 171 7.33 20.78 -41.00
C PRO A 171 7.09 22.15 -40.38
N PHE A 172 5.86 22.39 -39.93
CA PHE A 172 5.49 23.64 -39.27
C PHE A 172 6.50 23.96 -38.16
N SER A 173 7.23 25.05 -38.32
CA SER A 173 8.30 25.45 -37.40
C SER A 173 8.33 26.96 -37.23
N PHE A 174 8.48 27.44 -36.00
CA PHE A 174 8.73 28.85 -35.71
C PHE A 174 9.99 28.98 -34.86
N ARG A 175 10.61 30.16 -34.91
CA ARG A 175 11.87 30.44 -34.20
C ARG A 175 11.58 30.62 -32.70
N ALA A 176 12.45 30.07 -31.85
CA ALA A 176 12.27 30.16 -30.40
C ALA A 176 12.65 31.54 -29.82
N ASP A 177 13.37 32.36 -30.58
CA ASP A 177 13.91 33.65 -30.15
C ASP A 177 13.16 34.81 -30.81
N ASP A 178 12.16 35.35 -30.11
CA ASP A 178 11.68 36.72 -30.29
C ASP A 178 12.08 37.54 -29.06
N ALA A 179 13.38 37.71 -28.85
CA ALA A 179 13.87 38.93 -28.24
C ALA A 179 14.04 39.92 -29.39
N ALA A 180 13.27 41.01 -29.33
CA ALA A 180 13.37 42.12 -30.26
C ALA A 180 14.82 42.53 -30.48
N ASP A 181 15.37 42.22 -31.65
CA ASP A 181 16.39 43.04 -32.28
C ASP A 181 16.32 42.83 -33.79
N GLY A 182 16.12 43.94 -34.51
CA GLY A 182 15.91 43.94 -35.94
C GLY A 182 17.19 43.62 -36.71
N ALA A 183 17.09 42.74 -37.70
CA ALA A 183 17.88 42.79 -38.93
C ALA A 183 17.27 41.85 -39.99
N ASP A 184 17.09 42.41 -41.19
CA ASP A 184 16.59 41.77 -42.41
C ASP A 184 17.23 40.41 -42.73
N ILE A 185 16.40 39.41 -43.09
CA ILE A 185 16.63 38.56 -44.27
C ILE A 185 15.30 38.27 -44.97
N SER A 186 15.27 38.63 -46.24
CA SER A 186 14.19 38.48 -47.23
C SER A 186 13.83 37.02 -47.56
N GLU A 187 12.52 36.80 -47.71
CA GLU A 187 11.83 35.93 -48.69
C GLU A 187 12.27 34.47 -48.85
N THR A 188 11.56 33.57 -48.15
CA THR A 188 10.57 32.66 -48.76
C THR A 188 9.83 31.90 -47.67
N GLY A 189 8.50 32.03 -47.65
CA GLY A 189 7.61 31.23 -46.80
C GLY A 189 7.02 32.03 -45.64
N LEU A 190 5.91 32.71 -45.90
CA LEU A 190 5.02 33.25 -44.88
C LEU A 190 4.73 32.13 -43.85
N ASP A 191 5.11 32.31 -42.58
CA ASP A 191 4.62 31.42 -41.52
C ASP A 191 3.10 31.33 -41.68
N PRO A 192 2.51 30.13 -41.79
CA PRO A 192 1.08 30.05 -42.03
C PRO A 192 0.38 30.71 -40.85
N LEU A 193 -0.37 31.79 -41.15
CA LEU A 193 -1.15 32.54 -40.17
C LEU A 193 -2.19 31.64 -39.46
N TYR A 194 -2.43 30.46 -40.01
CA TYR A 194 -3.41 29.49 -39.57
C TYR A 194 -2.80 28.09 -39.46
N LEU A 195 -3.14 27.38 -38.38
CA LEU A 195 -2.75 25.99 -38.14
C LEU A 195 -3.98 25.09 -38.13
N SER A 196 -3.92 24.00 -38.90
CA SER A 196 -4.99 23.01 -38.97
C SER A 196 -4.53 21.68 -38.38
N PHE A 197 -5.44 21.00 -37.69
CA PHE A 197 -5.19 19.70 -37.05
C PHE A 197 -6.05 18.62 -37.68
N SER A 198 -5.48 17.44 -37.84
CA SER A 198 -6.15 16.27 -38.42
C SER A 198 -5.68 14.98 -37.77
N TYR A 199 -6.38 13.88 -38.02
CA TYR A 199 -6.00 12.57 -37.52
C TYR A 199 -6.43 11.44 -38.45
N ASP A 200 -5.71 10.32 -38.33
CA ASP A 200 -6.07 9.05 -38.95
C ASP A 200 -6.51 8.07 -37.85
N VAL A 201 -7.44 7.18 -38.18
CA VAL A 201 -7.82 6.04 -37.33
C VAL A 201 -7.61 4.76 -38.12
N VAL A 202 -6.77 3.88 -37.60
CA VAL A 202 -6.42 2.60 -38.21
C VAL A 202 -6.68 1.48 -37.22
N PHE A 203 -7.47 0.47 -37.62
CA PHE A 203 -7.66 -0.73 -36.83
C PHE A 203 -6.75 -1.86 -37.33
N GLN A 204 -5.94 -2.43 -36.43
CA GLN A 204 -5.03 -3.54 -36.77
C GLN A 204 -5.27 -4.75 -35.86
N PRO A 205 -5.35 -5.98 -36.42
CA PRO A 205 -5.42 -7.18 -35.60
C PRO A 205 -4.08 -7.43 -34.89
N SER A 206 -4.13 -7.86 -33.63
CA SER A 206 -2.94 -8.11 -32.79
C SER A 206 -2.99 -9.49 -32.15
N PRO A 207 -1.86 -10.21 -32.06
CA PRO A 207 -1.77 -11.52 -31.41
C PRO A 207 -1.74 -11.44 -29.87
N ILE A 208 -1.81 -10.25 -29.29
CA ILE A 208 -1.71 -10.05 -27.84
C ILE A 208 -3.03 -10.40 -27.18
N LEU A 209 -2.97 -11.31 -26.20
CA LEU A 209 -4.10 -11.70 -25.38
C LEU A 209 -4.61 -10.53 -24.55
N TRP A 210 -5.93 -10.45 -24.36
CA TRP A 210 -6.54 -9.38 -23.53
C TRP A 210 -5.99 -9.35 -22.10
N SER A 211 -5.62 -10.49 -21.52
CA SER A 211 -5.03 -10.59 -20.18
C SER A 211 -3.63 -9.95 -20.07
N GLU A 212 -2.86 -9.96 -21.16
CA GLU A 212 -1.46 -9.48 -21.20
C GLU A 212 -1.35 -8.02 -21.66
N ARG A 213 -2.48 -7.36 -21.95
CA ARG A 213 -2.53 -6.00 -22.53
C ARG A 213 -1.78 -4.94 -21.71
N TRP A 214 -1.68 -5.12 -20.39
CA TRP A 214 -1.03 -4.18 -19.48
C TRP A 214 0.50 -4.28 -19.43
N ASP A 215 1.08 -5.35 -19.96
CA ASP A 215 2.52 -5.62 -19.79
C ASP A 215 3.39 -4.54 -20.44
N ILE A 216 2.97 -4.00 -21.58
CA ILE A 216 3.70 -2.93 -22.30
C ILE A 216 3.65 -1.61 -21.53
N TYR A 217 2.53 -1.32 -20.86
CA TYR A 217 2.37 -0.13 -20.02
C TYR A 217 3.24 -0.20 -18.77
N LEU A 218 3.41 -1.42 -18.22
CA LEU A 218 4.19 -1.67 -17.02
C LEU A 218 5.69 -1.88 -17.30
N ALA A 219 6.07 -2.26 -18.52
CA ALA A 219 7.46 -2.48 -18.91
C ALA A 219 8.34 -1.24 -18.66
N ASN A 220 7.83 -0.04 -18.97
CA ASN A 220 8.57 1.20 -18.73
C ASN A 220 8.62 1.63 -17.25
N ALA A 221 7.72 1.12 -16.42
CA ALA A 221 7.78 1.35 -14.97
C ALA A 221 8.90 0.54 -14.31
N ARG A 222 9.28 -0.63 -14.88
CA ARG A 222 10.40 -1.45 -14.42
C ARG A 222 11.77 -0.79 -14.62
N ASP A 223 11.93 0.02 -15.67
CA ASP A 223 13.21 0.64 -16.04
C ASP A 223 13.59 1.88 -15.20
N ARG A 224 12.86 2.20 -14.12
CA ARG A 224 13.22 3.28 -13.19
C ARG A 224 13.72 2.73 -11.85
N PRO A 225 14.96 2.19 -11.78
CA PRO A 225 15.56 1.69 -10.53
C PRO A 225 15.66 2.79 -9.46
N LEU A 226 15.65 4.07 -9.87
CA LEU A 226 15.68 5.24 -9.01
C LEU A 226 14.55 5.30 -7.97
N ILE A 227 13.36 4.80 -8.31
CA ILE A 227 12.17 4.90 -7.44
C ILE A 227 12.20 3.80 -6.36
N HIS A 228 12.74 2.63 -6.68
CA HIS A 228 12.82 1.51 -5.73
C HIS A 228 13.80 1.80 -4.58
N TRP A 229 15.00 2.30 -4.87
CA TRP A 229 15.95 2.60 -3.79
C TRP A 229 15.51 3.81 -2.96
N PHE A 230 14.79 4.78 -3.54
CA PHE A 230 14.22 5.90 -2.78
C PHE A 230 13.20 5.42 -1.74
N SER A 231 12.36 4.44 -2.08
CA SER A 231 11.41 3.83 -1.12
C SER A 231 12.13 3.03 -0.03
N ILE A 232 13.22 2.32 -0.39
CA ILE A 232 14.05 1.57 0.57
C ILE A 232 14.76 2.53 1.53
N VAL A 233 15.38 3.60 1.02
CA VAL A 233 16.04 4.61 1.83
C VAL A 233 15.04 5.35 2.71
N ASN A 234 13.87 5.72 2.19
CA ASN A 234 12.83 6.36 2.98
C ASN A 234 12.32 5.45 4.12
N SER A 235 12.15 4.15 3.85
CA SER A 235 11.75 3.18 4.86
C SER A 235 12.84 2.96 5.92
N LEU A 236 14.11 2.95 5.49
CA LEU A 236 15.27 2.88 6.38
C LEU A 236 15.35 4.13 7.27
N VAL A 237 15.16 5.32 6.71
CA VAL A 237 15.17 6.59 7.45
C VAL A 237 14.04 6.65 8.47
N VAL A 238 12.83 6.19 8.12
CA VAL A 238 11.70 6.13 9.05
C VAL A 238 11.95 5.11 10.17
N LEU A 239 12.49 3.93 9.85
CA LEU A 239 12.90 2.94 10.86
C LEU A 239 13.97 3.51 11.81
N LEU A 240 14.98 4.19 11.26
CA LEU A 240 16.02 4.84 12.05
C LEU A 240 15.44 5.95 12.92
N LEU A 241 14.54 6.80 12.40
CA LEU A 241 13.88 7.86 13.17
C LEU A 241 12.98 7.32 14.28
N LEU A 242 12.19 6.28 14.01
CA LEU A 242 11.36 5.64 15.03
C LEU A 242 12.23 4.95 16.09
N SER A 243 13.30 4.28 15.69
CA SER A 243 14.25 3.69 16.63
C SER A 243 14.97 4.75 17.46
N ALA A 244 15.32 5.90 16.87
CA ALA A 244 15.93 7.04 17.55
C ALA A 244 14.93 7.74 18.48
N LEU A 245 13.65 7.81 18.13
CA LEU A 245 12.60 8.38 18.98
C LEU A 245 12.33 7.49 20.19
N VAL A 246 12.23 6.17 19.98
CA VAL A 246 12.12 5.19 21.08
C VAL A 246 13.38 5.23 21.94
N ALA A 247 14.56 5.26 21.33
CA ALA A 247 15.84 5.40 22.04
C ALA A 247 15.92 6.74 22.79
N MET A 248 15.43 7.85 22.24
CA MET A 248 15.40 9.14 22.92
C MET A 248 14.42 9.14 24.08
N ILE A 249 13.25 8.52 23.96
CA ILE A 249 12.31 8.35 25.08
C ILE A 249 12.94 7.47 26.16
N LEU A 250 13.54 6.35 25.79
CA LEU A 250 14.25 5.47 26.73
C LEU A 250 15.44 6.17 27.37
N LEU A 251 16.26 6.87 26.61
CA LEU A 251 17.38 7.66 27.11
C LEU A 251 16.91 8.82 27.96
N ARG A 252 15.78 9.46 27.65
CA ARG A 252 15.23 10.56 28.45
C ARG A 252 14.64 10.05 29.77
N VAL A 253 13.98 8.89 29.75
CA VAL A 253 13.53 8.20 30.96
C VAL A 253 14.73 7.75 31.79
N LEU A 254 15.72 7.12 31.15
CA LEU A 254 16.96 6.68 31.78
C LEU A 254 17.77 7.85 32.33
N TYR A 255 17.90 8.96 31.61
CA TYR A 255 18.64 10.14 32.04
C TYR A 255 17.90 10.88 33.15
N ARG A 256 16.57 10.89 33.12
CA ARG A 256 15.75 11.39 34.23
C ARG A 256 15.91 10.51 35.47
N ASP A 257 15.93 9.19 35.31
CA ASP A 257 16.15 8.25 36.41
C ASP A 257 17.59 8.30 36.93
N ILE A 258 18.59 8.47 36.06
CA ILE A 258 20.01 8.67 36.40
C ILE A 258 20.24 10.02 37.05
N SER A 259 19.62 11.12 36.57
CA SER A 259 19.71 12.43 37.22
C SER A 259 19.10 12.37 38.61
N ARG A 260 17.98 11.67 38.76
CA ARG A 260 17.35 11.42 40.06
C ARG A 260 18.23 10.57 40.97
N TYR A 261 18.95 9.60 40.42
CA TYR A 261 19.94 8.80 41.14
C TYR A 261 21.21 9.59 41.45
N ASN A 262 21.64 10.50 40.58
CA ASN A 262 22.81 11.35 40.78
C ASN A 262 22.54 12.49 41.74
N ASP A 263 21.31 12.99 41.84
CA ASP A 263 20.93 13.88 42.96
C ASP A 263 20.95 13.12 44.30
N LEU A 264 20.77 11.79 44.26
CA LEU A 264 20.91 10.91 45.44
C LEU A 264 22.36 10.44 45.68
N LEU A 265 23.20 10.38 44.63
CA LEU A 265 24.62 9.95 44.66
C LEU A 265 25.60 11.14 44.73
N ALA A 266 25.21 12.37 44.38
CA ALA A 266 25.97 13.59 44.69
C ALA A 266 26.04 13.82 46.21
N ASP A 267 25.10 13.22 46.93
CA ASP A 267 25.12 13.08 48.40
C ASP A 267 26.06 11.94 48.89
N GLU A 268 26.53 11.01 48.04
CA GLU A 268 27.35 9.85 48.42
C GLU A 268 28.75 9.73 47.77
N GLU A 269 29.02 10.27 46.57
CA GLU A 269 30.25 10.03 45.78
C GLU A 269 30.79 11.29 45.03
N ASP A 270 31.32 12.28 45.77
CA ASP A 270 32.57 12.97 45.39
C ASP A 270 33.79 12.01 45.49
N ALA A 271 33.55 10.77 45.93
CA ALA A 271 34.56 9.86 46.46
C ALA A 271 35.27 8.97 45.43
N GLU A 272 34.64 8.49 44.35
CA GLU A 272 35.31 7.51 43.47
C GLU A 272 35.02 7.69 41.96
N GLU A 273 35.99 8.29 41.28
CA GLU A 273 36.16 8.49 39.84
C GLU A 273 36.11 7.20 38.98
N LYS A 274 36.07 7.26 37.64
CA LYS A 274 34.93 7.43 36.72
C LYS A 274 35.25 6.73 35.38
N GLY A 275 34.26 6.07 34.76
CA GLY A 275 34.09 6.00 33.30
C GLY A 275 34.07 4.63 32.62
N TRP A 276 34.09 4.64 31.29
CA TRP A 276 33.84 3.46 30.44
C TRP A 276 34.96 2.40 30.43
N LYS A 277 36.17 2.77 30.87
CA LYS A 277 37.36 1.88 30.92
C LYS A 277 37.33 0.88 32.08
N LEU A 278 36.64 1.19 33.17
CA LEU A 278 36.30 0.21 34.20
C LEU A 278 35.05 -0.60 33.82
N LEU A 279 34.19 -0.04 32.96
CA LEU A 279 32.92 -0.63 32.53
C LEU A 279 33.07 -1.99 31.84
N HIS A 280 34.15 -2.24 31.11
CA HIS A 280 34.44 -3.59 30.58
C HIS A 280 34.68 -4.60 31.72
N GLY A 281 35.35 -4.18 32.79
CA GLY A 281 35.55 -4.97 34.00
C GLY A 281 34.28 -5.09 34.84
N ASP A 282 33.41 -4.07 34.83
CA ASP A 282 32.13 -3.97 35.57
C ASP A 282 30.93 -4.64 34.90
N VAL A 283 30.85 -4.61 33.56
CA VAL A 283 29.83 -5.32 32.78
C VAL A 283 29.95 -6.84 32.96
N PHE A 284 31.17 -7.34 33.19
CA PHE A 284 31.44 -8.72 33.58
C PHE A 284 31.84 -8.87 35.06
N ARG A 285 31.73 -7.82 35.87
CA ARG A 285 31.98 -7.94 37.30
C ARG A 285 30.85 -8.76 37.88
N LYS A 286 31.23 -9.78 38.65
CA LYS A 286 30.30 -10.60 39.43
C LYS A 286 29.32 -9.64 40.14
N PRO A 287 28.00 -9.66 39.82
CA PRO A 287 27.05 -8.77 40.47
C PRO A 287 27.13 -8.93 41.98
N ALA A 288 26.81 -7.88 42.75
CA ALA A 288 26.88 -7.91 44.22
C ALA A 288 26.16 -9.13 44.83
N HIS A 289 25.08 -9.57 44.19
CA HIS A 289 24.43 -10.85 44.44
C HIS A 289 24.42 -11.73 43.19
N SER A 290 25.58 -12.04 42.62
CA SER A 290 25.65 -12.90 41.42
C SER A 290 25.04 -14.27 41.64
N THR A 291 25.08 -14.75 42.88
CA THR A 291 24.44 -15.98 43.31
C THR A 291 22.92 -15.85 43.23
N VAL A 292 22.34 -14.71 43.61
CA VAL A 292 20.90 -14.44 43.49
C VAL A 292 20.52 -14.21 42.04
N LEU A 293 21.30 -13.47 41.25
CA LEU A 293 21.01 -13.25 39.83
C LEU A 293 21.09 -14.56 39.03
N ALA A 294 22.13 -15.37 39.24
CA ALA A 294 22.25 -16.70 38.63
C ALA A 294 21.18 -17.67 39.15
N ALA A 295 20.79 -17.56 40.44
CA ALA A 295 19.66 -18.31 40.98
C ALA A 295 18.32 -17.83 40.39
N LEU A 296 18.14 -16.55 40.08
CA LEU A 296 16.94 -16.00 39.43
C LEU A 296 16.90 -16.31 37.93
N THR A 297 18.01 -16.43 37.23
CA THR A 297 17.99 -16.89 35.82
C THR A 297 17.90 -18.41 35.70
N GLY A 298 18.52 -19.15 36.62
CA GLY A 298 18.45 -20.61 36.67
C GLY A 298 17.16 -21.16 37.28
N SER A 299 16.64 -20.54 38.34
CA SER A 299 15.43 -20.95 39.06
C SER A 299 14.28 -19.93 38.98
N GLY A 300 14.42 -18.80 38.29
CA GLY A 300 13.39 -17.75 38.28
C GLY A 300 12.08 -18.14 37.61
N MET A 301 12.15 -18.95 36.55
CA MET A 301 10.92 -19.53 35.99
C MET A 301 10.22 -20.40 37.03
N GLN A 302 10.98 -21.15 37.83
CA GLN A 302 10.46 -21.97 38.91
C GLN A 302 9.93 -21.12 40.07
N THR A 303 10.59 -20.02 40.45
CA THR A 303 10.10 -19.12 41.51
C THR A 303 8.88 -18.32 41.09
N ILE A 304 8.78 -17.89 39.83
CA ILE A 304 7.60 -17.22 39.27
C ILE A 304 6.41 -18.19 39.27
N LEU A 305 6.62 -19.44 38.85
CA LEU A 305 5.59 -20.48 38.90
C LEU A 305 5.14 -20.76 40.35
N ILE A 306 6.08 -20.88 41.29
CA ILE A 306 5.75 -21.08 42.71
C ILE A 306 5.00 -19.87 43.27
N LEU A 307 5.45 -18.64 42.98
CA LEU A 307 4.81 -17.41 43.40
C LEU A 307 3.38 -17.31 42.87
N TRP A 308 3.15 -17.63 41.59
CA TRP A 308 1.82 -17.69 41.00
C TRP A 308 0.94 -18.72 41.73
N THR A 309 1.50 -19.89 42.06
CA THR A 309 0.79 -20.94 42.81
C THR A 309 0.36 -20.44 44.20
N VAL A 310 1.23 -19.71 44.90
CA VAL A 310 0.95 -19.13 46.23
C VAL A 310 -0.09 -18.00 46.16
N MET A 311 -0.04 -17.18 45.12
CA MET A 311 -1.02 -16.11 44.87
C MET A 311 -2.44 -16.63 44.58
N GLY A 312 -2.60 -17.94 44.33
CA GLY A 312 -3.91 -18.59 44.28
C GLY A 312 -4.76 -18.35 45.53
N SER A 313 -4.14 -18.27 46.71
CA SER A 313 -4.86 -17.93 47.96
C SER A 313 -5.46 -16.53 47.95
N VAL A 314 -4.72 -15.54 47.44
CA VAL A 314 -5.20 -14.16 47.29
C VAL A 314 -6.31 -14.08 46.25
N ALA A 315 -6.16 -14.79 45.13
CA ALA A 315 -7.20 -14.87 44.09
C ALA A 315 -8.50 -15.52 44.62
N GLY A 316 -8.38 -16.59 45.42
CA GLY A 316 -9.52 -17.19 46.11
C GLY A 316 -10.19 -16.23 47.09
N TYR A 317 -9.39 -15.49 47.87
CA TYR A 317 -9.89 -14.50 48.84
C TYR A 317 -10.66 -13.36 48.17
N THR A 318 -10.08 -12.73 47.14
CA THR A 318 -10.71 -11.59 46.45
C THR A 318 -11.96 -12.01 45.68
N SER A 319 -11.91 -13.13 44.96
CA SER A 319 -13.08 -13.67 44.24
C SER A 319 -14.24 -14.01 45.17
N ALA A 320 -13.98 -14.66 46.31
CA ALA A 320 -15.00 -14.96 47.31
C ALA A 320 -15.61 -13.70 47.94
N ARG A 321 -14.80 -12.66 48.19
CA ARG A 321 -15.29 -11.38 48.70
C ARG A 321 -16.17 -10.63 47.71
N MET A 322 -15.79 -10.60 46.43
CA MET A 322 -16.65 -10.01 45.39
C MET A 322 -17.92 -10.82 45.20
N TYR A 323 -17.85 -12.15 45.24
CA TYR A 323 -19.03 -12.99 45.13
C TYR A 323 -20.02 -12.76 46.29
N LYS A 324 -19.49 -12.54 47.50
CA LYS A 324 -20.27 -12.19 48.69
C LYS A 324 -20.85 -10.77 48.61
N LEU A 325 -20.13 -9.81 47.99
CA LEU A 325 -20.64 -8.46 47.71
C LEU A 325 -21.92 -8.50 46.87
N PHE A 326 -22.00 -9.41 45.88
CA PHE A 326 -23.21 -9.62 45.07
C PHE A 326 -24.31 -10.43 45.75
N LYS A 327 -24.23 -10.64 47.07
CA LYS A 327 -25.22 -11.39 47.89
C LYS A 327 -25.42 -12.85 47.45
N SER A 328 -24.47 -13.44 46.74
CA SER A 328 -24.56 -14.85 46.34
C SER A 328 -23.98 -15.78 47.40
N VAL A 329 -24.59 -16.97 47.53
CA VAL A 329 -24.37 -17.91 48.64
C VAL A 329 -23.46 -19.09 48.25
N ASN A 330 -23.37 -19.40 46.96
CA ASN A 330 -22.69 -20.60 46.43
C ASN A 330 -21.18 -20.38 46.23
N TRP A 331 -20.45 -20.03 47.30
CA TRP A 331 -19.02 -19.72 47.22
C TRP A 331 -18.18 -20.88 46.65
N LYS A 332 -18.54 -22.14 46.93
CA LYS A 332 -17.84 -23.33 46.42
C LYS A 332 -17.76 -23.35 44.89
N MET A 333 -18.85 -23.03 44.19
CA MET A 333 -18.88 -23.06 42.72
C MET A 333 -18.06 -21.94 42.11
N THR A 334 -18.04 -20.77 42.76
CA THR A 334 -17.18 -19.65 42.36
C THR A 334 -15.72 -20.01 42.52
N THR A 335 -15.33 -20.61 43.66
CA THR A 335 -13.97 -21.07 43.90
C THR A 335 -13.51 -22.10 42.87
N ILE A 336 -14.36 -23.09 42.53
CA ILE A 336 -14.06 -24.08 41.49
C ILE A 336 -13.80 -23.41 40.14
N ARG A 337 -14.67 -22.46 39.75
CA ARG A 337 -14.52 -21.72 38.48
C ARG A 337 -13.23 -20.88 38.47
N THR A 338 -12.91 -20.19 39.56
CA THR A 338 -11.68 -19.41 39.68
C THR A 338 -10.42 -20.29 39.62
N ALA A 339 -10.46 -21.48 40.22
CA ALA A 339 -9.33 -22.40 40.26
C ALA A 339 -9.09 -23.16 38.94
N LEU A 340 -10.14 -23.36 38.13
CA LEU A 340 -10.08 -24.22 36.94
C LEU A 340 -10.15 -23.48 35.60
N VAL A 341 -10.96 -22.43 35.47
CA VAL A 341 -11.26 -21.84 34.14
C VAL A 341 -10.03 -21.17 33.54
N PHE A 342 -9.44 -20.19 34.24
CA PHE A 342 -8.30 -19.46 33.70
C PHE A 342 -7.04 -20.33 33.58
N PRO A 343 -6.60 -21.06 34.63
CA PRO A 343 -5.45 -21.96 34.51
C PRO A 343 -5.65 -23.07 33.47
N GLY A 344 -6.88 -23.58 33.34
CA GLY A 344 -7.21 -24.64 32.38
C GLY A 344 -7.12 -24.18 30.93
N VAL A 345 -7.58 -22.96 30.61
CA VAL A 345 -7.41 -22.38 29.27
C VAL A 345 -5.93 -22.18 28.95
N VAL A 346 -5.16 -21.59 29.88
CA VAL A 346 -3.71 -21.38 29.70
C VAL A 346 -2.97 -22.70 29.51
N PHE A 347 -3.27 -23.71 30.34
CA PHE A 347 -2.67 -25.03 30.21
C PHE A 347 -3.05 -25.71 28.88
N SER A 348 -4.29 -25.57 28.42
CA SER A 348 -4.75 -26.16 27.15
C SER A 348 -4.03 -25.56 25.94
N VAL A 349 -3.87 -24.23 25.91
CA VAL A 349 -3.11 -23.53 24.87
C VAL A 349 -1.64 -23.96 24.92
N PHE A 350 -1.04 -23.95 26.10
CA PHE A 350 0.34 -24.39 26.30
C PHE A 350 0.56 -25.84 25.85
N PHE A 351 -0.35 -26.74 26.22
CA PHE A 351 -0.31 -28.14 25.83
C PHE A 351 -0.39 -28.32 24.31
N LEU A 352 -1.31 -27.63 23.64
CA LEU A 352 -1.44 -27.69 22.18
C LEU A 352 -0.19 -27.16 21.48
N MET A 353 0.38 -26.07 21.97
CA MET A 353 1.66 -25.55 21.47
C MET A 353 2.81 -26.55 21.70
N ASN A 354 2.83 -27.21 22.85
CA ASN A 354 3.85 -28.21 23.18
C ASN A 354 3.72 -29.49 22.32
N VAL A 355 2.50 -29.89 21.93
CA VAL A 355 2.26 -30.96 20.96
C VAL A 355 2.88 -30.61 19.59
N VAL A 356 2.73 -29.37 19.13
CA VAL A 356 3.38 -28.90 17.89
C VAL A 356 4.91 -28.95 18.03
N LEU A 357 5.45 -28.50 19.17
CA LEU A 357 6.90 -28.53 19.41
C LEU A 357 7.48 -29.95 19.45
N TRP A 358 6.75 -30.92 20.02
CA TRP A 358 7.13 -32.33 19.95
C TRP A 358 7.12 -32.88 18.52
N SER A 359 6.15 -32.49 17.69
CA SER A 359 6.09 -32.91 16.29
C SER A 359 7.33 -32.47 15.51
N GLN A 360 7.91 -31.32 15.85
CA GLN A 360 9.11 -30.75 15.23
C GLN A 360 10.43 -31.20 15.90
N ARG A 361 10.39 -32.08 16.92
CA ARG A 361 11.56 -32.48 17.72
C ARG A 361 12.35 -31.29 18.29
N SER A 362 11.65 -30.21 18.66
CA SER A 362 12.29 -29.01 19.19
C SER A 362 12.83 -29.24 20.60
N SER A 363 14.04 -28.74 20.89
CA SER A 363 14.66 -28.78 22.22
C SER A 363 13.97 -27.87 23.24
N ALA A 364 13.12 -26.94 22.77
CA ALA A 364 12.29 -26.08 23.62
C ALA A 364 10.98 -26.75 24.09
N ALA A 365 10.67 -27.95 23.59
CA ALA A 365 9.48 -28.69 24.01
C ALA A 365 9.62 -29.17 25.47
N VAL A 366 8.61 -28.91 26.29
CA VAL A 366 8.61 -29.40 27.68
C VAL A 366 8.35 -30.91 27.67
N SER A 367 9.17 -31.67 28.40
CA SER A 367 9.06 -33.14 28.47
C SER A 367 7.73 -33.59 29.09
N PHE A 368 7.30 -34.82 28.78
CA PHE A 368 6.07 -35.39 29.33
C PHE A 368 6.04 -35.37 30.86
N THR A 369 7.17 -35.68 31.50
CA THR A 369 7.34 -35.61 32.96
C THR A 369 7.15 -34.19 33.49
N GLY A 370 7.62 -33.16 32.77
CA GLY A 370 7.42 -31.76 33.14
C GLY A 370 5.94 -31.34 33.12
N LEU A 371 5.18 -31.81 32.13
CA LEU A 371 3.72 -31.58 32.08
C LEU A 371 2.99 -32.26 33.25
N LEU A 372 3.37 -33.49 33.60
CA LEU A 372 2.80 -34.20 34.75
C LEU A 372 3.11 -33.47 36.07
N ALA A 373 4.32 -32.92 36.22
CA ALA A 373 4.70 -32.12 37.38
C ALA A 373 3.90 -30.81 37.48
N LEU A 374 3.64 -30.12 36.36
CA LEU A 374 2.79 -28.93 36.33
C LEU A 374 1.33 -29.25 36.70
N LEU A 375 0.79 -30.37 36.22
CA LEU A 375 -0.53 -30.85 36.62
C LEU A 375 -0.58 -31.17 38.12
N ALA A 376 0.43 -31.85 38.66
CA ALA A 376 0.51 -32.14 40.09
C ALA A 376 0.59 -30.86 40.94
N LEU A 377 1.34 -29.85 40.49
CA LEU A 377 1.42 -28.54 41.15
C LEU A 377 0.06 -27.81 41.12
N TRP A 378 -0.63 -27.83 39.98
CA TRP A 378 -1.93 -27.18 39.81
C TRP A 378 -3.02 -27.86 40.66
N PHE A 379 -3.22 -29.16 40.51
CA PHE A 379 -4.28 -29.88 41.24
C PHE A 379 -3.94 -30.13 42.71
N GLY A 380 -2.67 -30.41 43.02
CA GLY A 380 -2.22 -30.77 44.37
C GLY A 380 -1.99 -29.59 45.30
N ILE A 381 -1.57 -28.42 44.78
CA ILE A 381 -1.21 -27.27 45.62
C ILE A 381 -2.07 -26.04 45.29
N SER A 382 -2.14 -25.62 44.02
CA SER A 382 -2.86 -24.39 43.63
C SER A 382 -4.34 -24.44 44.00
N ILE A 383 -5.05 -25.53 43.64
CA ILE A 383 -6.49 -25.65 43.92
C ILE A 383 -6.78 -25.58 45.43
N PRO A 384 -6.16 -26.40 46.31
CA PRO A 384 -6.36 -26.28 47.75
C PRO A 384 -6.10 -24.88 48.31
N LEU A 385 -5.07 -24.18 47.80
CA LEU A 385 -4.75 -22.81 48.23
C LEU A 385 -5.84 -21.80 47.85
N VAL A 386 -6.40 -21.90 46.63
CA VAL A 386 -7.53 -21.08 46.19
C VAL A 386 -8.76 -21.33 47.07
N PHE A 387 -9.00 -22.60 47.45
CA PHE A 387 -10.07 -22.95 48.39
C PHE A 387 -9.85 -22.40 49.80
N ALA A 388 -8.63 -22.48 50.32
CA ALA A 388 -8.28 -21.91 51.62
C ALA A 388 -8.49 -20.39 51.63
N GLY A 389 -8.00 -19.69 50.60
CA GLY A 389 -8.19 -18.26 50.42
C GLY A 389 -9.67 -17.86 50.33
N ALA A 390 -10.45 -18.59 49.54
CA ALA A 390 -11.88 -18.36 49.41
C ALA A 390 -12.64 -18.61 50.72
N TYR A 391 -12.26 -19.63 51.50
CA TYR A 391 -12.85 -19.91 52.81
C TYR A 391 -12.64 -18.74 53.78
N TYR A 392 -11.41 -18.21 53.86
CA TYR A 392 -11.14 -17.02 54.67
C TYR A 392 -11.84 -15.77 54.14
N GLY A 393 -11.88 -15.58 52.82
CA GLY A 393 -12.55 -14.44 52.18
C GLY A 393 -14.06 -14.44 52.44
N PHE A 394 -14.70 -15.61 52.45
CA PHE A 394 -16.12 -15.72 52.72
C PHE A 394 -16.47 -15.57 54.21
N LYS A 395 -15.53 -15.83 55.12
CA LYS A 395 -15.71 -15.60 56.56
C LYS A 395 -15.71 -14.12 56.94
N GLN A 396 -15.01 -13.27 56.18
CA GLN A 396 -14.99 -11.82 56.37
C GLN A 396 -16.35 -11.17 56.08
N PRO A 397 -16.69 -10.03 56.73
CA PRO A 397 -17.93 -9.32 56.44
C PRO A 397 -17.96 -8.86 54.97
N ALA A 398 -19.17 -8.84 54.41
CA ALA A 398 -19.39 -8.34 53.06
C ALA A 398 -18.94 -6.88 52.97
N ILE A 399 -18.31 -6.50 51.86
CA ILE A 399 -17.85 -5.12 51.64
C ILE A 399 -19.10 -4.22 51.63
N SER A 400 -19.17 -3.25 52.54
CA SER A 400 -20.27 -2.29 52.58
C SER A 400 -20.05 -1.21 51.52
N ILE A 401 -21.05 -1.00 50.66
CA ILE A 401 -21.04 0.10 49.71
C ILE A 401 -21.28 1.40 50.49
N PRO A 402 -20.40 2.41 50.41
CA PRO A 402 -20.46 3.60 51.27
C PRO A 402 -21.62 4.55 50.94
N VAL A 403 -22.42 4.23 49.92
CA VAL A 403 -23.50 5.08 49.41
C VAL A 403 -24.86 4.44 49.74
N ARG A 404 -25.81 5.28 50.16
CA ARG A 404 -27.20 4.87 50.46
C ARG A 404 -27.87 4.43 49.16
N ILE A 405 -28.01 3.12 48.97
CA ILE A 405 -28.73 2.55 47.82
C ILE A 405 -30.24 2.59 48.04
N ASN A 406 -31.00 2.82 46.98
CA ASN A 406 -32.45 2.77 47.03
C ASN A 406 -32.91 1.30 47.26
N LYS A 407 -33.95 1.07 48.07
CA LYS A 407 -34.39 -0.30 48.42
C LYS A 407 -34.93 -1.08 47.22
N ILE A 408 -35.40 -0.38 46.20
CA ILE A 408 -35.91 -0.96 44.96
C ILE A 408 -34.77 -0.89 43.93
N PRO A 409 -34.22 -2.04 43.47
CA PRO A 409 -33.26 -2.03 42.38
C PRO A 409 -33.96 -1.49 41.13
N ARG A 410 -33.35 -0.51 40.47
CA ARG A 410 -33.87 -0.06 39.16
C ARG A 410 -33.83 -1.24 38.21
N GLN A 411 -34.86 -1.39 37.38
CA GLN A 411 -34.87 -2.41 36.34
C GLN A 411 -33.69 -2.13 35.40
N VAL A 412 -32.78 -3.09 35.28
CA VAL A 412 -31.73 -3.05 34.26
C VAL A 412 -32.44 -3.34 32.94
N PRO A 413 -32.47 -2.39 31.98
CA PRO A 413 -33.10 -2.64 30.69
C PRO A 413 -32.44 -3.87 30.06
N GLN A 414 -33.23 -4.71 29.39
CA GLN A 414 -32.65 -5.85 28.68
C GLN A 414 -31.63 -5.33 27.68
N GLN A 415 -30.39 -5.79 27.85
CA GLN A 415 -29.28 -5.32 27.04
C GLN A 415 -29.56 -5.73 25.59
N PRO A 416 -29.51 -4.78 24.62
CA PRO A 416 -29.74 -5.10 23.23
C PRO A 416 -28.78 -6.20 22.76
N TRP A 417 -29.21 -7.05 21.84
CA TRP A 417 -28.44 -8.20 21.36
C TRP A 417 -27.02 -7.84 20.88
N PHE A 418 -26.83 -6.63 20.34
CA PHE A 418 -25.54 -6.14 19.83
C PHE A 418 -24.52 -5.77 20.93
N MET A 419 -24.95 -5.66 22.19
CA MET A 419 -24.06 -5.39 23.33
C MET A 419 -23.65 -6.67 24.09
N HIS A 420 -23.88 -7.85 23.51
CA HIS A 420 -23.46 -9.10 24.13
C HIS A 420 -21.92 -9.13 24.28
N PRO A 421 -21.34 -9.47 25.45
CA PRO A 421 -19.90 -9.36 25.71
C PRO A 421 -19.02 -10.09 24.70
N ALA A 422 -19.47 -11.26 24.23
CA ALA A 422 -18.77 -12.02 23.20
C ALA A 422 -18.78 -11.31 21.84
N LEU A 423 -19.89 -10.64 21.49
CA LEU A 423 -20.01 -9.88 20.25
C LEU A 423 -19.21 -8.58 20.32
N CYS A 424 -19.24 -7.86 21.45
CA CYS A 424 -18.39 -6.68 21.66
C CYS A 424 -16.90 -7.02 21.64
N SER A 425 -16.48 -8.13 22.27
CA SER A 425 -15.09 -8.59 22.24
C SER A 425 -14.66 -9.02 20.83
N MET A 426 -15.54 -9.66 20.06
CA MET A 426 -15.27 -10.08 18.69
C MET A 426 -15.22 -8.89 17.72
N VAL A 427 -16.17 -7.95 17.80
CA VAL A 427 -16.21 -6.74 16.98
C VAL A 427 -15.06 -5.80 17.32
N GLY A 428 -14.77 -5.62 18.62
CA GLY A 428 -13.61 -4.85 19.09
C GLY A 428 -12.27 -5.45 18.66
N GLY A 429 -12.17 -6.78 18.59
CA GLY A 429 -10.99 -7.48 18.08
C GLY A 429 -10.89 -7.53 16.55
N ALA A 430 -12.02 -7.48 15.83
CA ALA A 430 -12.05 -7.52 14.37
C ALA A 430 -11.44 -6.27 13.73
N LEU A 431 -11.55 -5.11 14.38
CA LEU A 431 -10.97 -3.85 13.89
C LEU A 431 -9.41 -3.87 13.86
N PRO A 432 -8.68 -4.15 14.97
CA PRO A 432 -7.23 -4.26 14.93
C PRO A 432 -6.76 -5.45 14.09
N PHE A 433 -7.52 -6.56 14.05
CA PHE A 433 -7.22 -7.69 13.17
C PHE A 433 -7.34 -7.30 11.69
N GLY A 434 -8.39 -6.60 11.29
CA GLY A 434 -8.59 -6.13 9.92
C GLY A 434 -7.52 -5.13 9.48
N ALA A 435 -7.16 -4.19 10.35
CA ALA A 435 -6.07 -3.25 10.09
C ALA A 435 -4.75 -3.98 9.82
N MET A 436 -4.37 -4.91 10.70
CA MET A 436 -3.15 -5.71 10.54
C MET A 436 -3.21 -6.62 9.30
N LEU A 437 -4.37 -7.24 9.02
CA LEU A 437 -4.55 -8.14 7.88
C LEU A 437 -4.43 -7.39 6.54
N THR A 438 -4.98 -6.17 6.45
CA THR A 438 -4.84 -5.36 5.24
C THR A 438 -3.39 -4.95 4.99
N GLU A 439 -2.68 -4.50 6.02
CA GLU A 439 -1.24 -4.19 5.92
C GLU A 439 -0.44 -5.42 5.50
N LEU A 440 -0.69 -6.58 6.12
CA LEU A 440 -0.02 -7.83 5.79
C LEU A 440 -0.31 -8.29 4.35
N PHE A 441 -1.56 -8.16 3.90
CA PHE A 441 -1.97 -8.50 2.53
C PHE A 441 -1.26 -7.62 1.49
N PHE A 442 -1.18 -6.31 1.71
CA PHE A 442 -0.47 -5.42 0.79
C PHE A 442 1.04 -5.66 0.84
N LEU A 443 1.61 -5.94 2.01
CA LEU A 443 3.01 -6.26 2.18
C LEU A 443 3.38 -7.56 1.45
N PHE A 444 2.57 -8.61 1.59
CA PHE A 444 2.72 -9.84 0.81
C PHE A 444 2.48 -9.65 -0.68
N SER A 445 1.50 -8.84 -1.09
CA SER A 445 1.25 -8.53 -2.50
C SER A 445 2.42 -7.76 -3.12
N CYS A 446 3.09 -6.88 -2.36
CA CYS A 446 4.30 -6.20 -2.80
C CYS A 446 5.49 -7.15 -2.95
N ILE A 447 5.65 -8.10 -2.03
CA ILE A 447 6.71 -9.12 -2.09
C ILE A 447 6.46 -10.09 -3.26
N TRP A 448 5.22 -10.54 -3.46
CA TRP A 448 4.92 -11.62 -4.41
C TRP A 448 4.58 -11.13 -5.83
N GLN A 449 4.04 -9.91 -5.99
CA GLN A 449 3.66 -9.34 -7.29
C GLN A 449 4.60 -8.22 -7.77
N HIS A 450 5.68 -7.90 -7.04
CA HIS A 450 6.63 -6.83 -7.37
C HIS A 450 5.95 -5.47 -7.67
N ARG A 451 4.84 -5.13 -7.01
CA ARG A 451 4.15 -3.83 -7.15
C ARG A 451 4.63 -2.80 -6.12
N PHE A 452 4.61 -1.52 -6.48
CA PHE A 452 5.05 -0.41 -5.64
C PHE A 452 4.12 -0.16 -4.43
N TYR A 453 4.70 0.02 -3.24
CA TYR A 453 4.01 0.30 -1.98
C TYR A 453 3.90 1.81 -1.73
N TYR A 454 2.70 2.38 -1.83
CA TYR A 454 2.43 3.79 -1.47
C TYR A 454 1.80 3.87 -0.07
N LEU A 455 2.64 3.97 0.96
CA LEU A 455 2.24 3.92 2.37
C LEU A 455 1.84 5.28 2.98
N PHE A 456 1.87 6.38 2.20
CA PHE A 456 1.76 7.74 2.74
C PHE A 456 0.36 8.37 2.72
N GLY A 457 -0.61 7.82 1.98
CA GLY A 457 -1.94 8.45 1.84
C GLY A 457 -2.97 8.04 2.89
N ARG A 458 -2.88 6.83 3.48
CA ARG A 458 -4.02 6.21 4.19
C ARG A 458 -3.88 6.12 5.71
N ARG A 459 -2.72 6.47 6.28
CA ARG A 459 -2.46 6.35 7.73
C ARG A 459 -2.91 7.55 8.57
N ALA A 460 -3.25 8.67 7.94
CA ALA A 460 -3.78 9.85 8.64
C ALA A 460 -5.29 9.74 8.94
N GLU A 461 -6.08 9.08 8.10
CA GLU A 461 -7.53 9.03 8.25
C GLU A 461 -8.02 8.03 9.32
N LEU A 462 -7.21 7.02 9.67
CA LEU A 462 -7.58 6.02 10.69
C LEU A 462 -7.15 6.40 12.12
N PHE A 463 -6.14 7.28 12.27
CA PHE A 463 -5.62 7.69 13.58
C PHE A 463 -6.52 8.74 14.26
N ILE A 464 -7.15 9.61 13.49
CA ILE A 464 -8.05 10.67 13.98
C ILE A 464 -9.32 10.11 14.67
N PRO A 465 -10.02 9.10 14.13
CA PRO A 465 -11.17 8.50 14.83
C PRO A 465 -10.77 7.63 16.03
N LEU A 466 -9.58 7.00 16.02
CA LEU A 466 -9.13 6.15 17.13
C LEU A 466 -8.71 6.99 18.35
N HIS A 467 -8.06 8.14 18.13
CA HIS A 467 -7.71 9.07 19.21
C HIS A 467 -8.93 9.77 19.81
N THR A 468 -9.93 10.08 19.00
CA THR A 468 -11.18 10.70 19.48
C THR A 468 -12.11 9.72 20.22
N LEU A 469 -12.03 8.42 19.92
CA LEU A 469 -12.78 7.39 20.66
C LEU A 469 -12.17 7.04 22.02
N VAL A 470 -10.84 7.17 22.18
CA VAL A 470 -10.14 6.90 23.45
C VAL A 470 -10.27 8.07 24.44
N GLU A 471 -10.57 9.29 23.97
CA GLU A 471 -10.84 10.45 24.83
C GLU A 471 -12.31 10.58 25.26
N LEU A 472 -13.20 9.68 24.81
CA LEU A 472 -14.64 9.70 25.11
C LEU A 472 -15.13 8.55 26.04
N GLU A 473 -14.23 7.74 26.59
CA GLU A 473 -14.47 6.84 27.73
C GLU A 473 -13.66 7.30 28.96
#